data_AF-A0A950XGX4-F1
#
_entry.id   AF-A0A950XGX4-F1
#
_cell.length_a   1.000
_cell.length_b   1.000
_cell.length_c   1.000
_cell.angle_alpha   90.00
_cell.angle_beta   90.00
_cell.angle_gamma   90.00
#
_symmetry.space_group_name_H-M   'P 1'
#
loop_
_entity.id
_entity.type
_entity.pdbx_description
1 polymer ?
#
loop_
_entity_poly.entity_id
_entity_poly.type
_entity_poly.pdbx_seq_one_letter_code
_entity_poly.pdbx_strand_id
1 'polypeptide(L)'
;MVGATPAAELAERYGTPLLVIDLDAVDAAIEQISSRESYPALDVSYAAKAFATIEFLRHLRGHPIGVDVCSIGELVTAERAGIAAERLTLHGAGKSDDELRGACDGRVGFIAVDGLEELQRLDALAGDGCAAGVLLRLNLGIDTRTHAFVRTGGDDTKFGIHARDEAAALAMLRDRPKLRFAGLHAHVGSQIFDAEPYVATAAALMDAAVRA
;
A
#
# COMPACT_ATOMS: atom_id res chain seq x y z
N MET A 1 -0.92 -5.98 -31.71
CA MET A 1 0.49 -5.86 -31.29
C MET A 1 0.51 -5.84 -29.78
N VAL A 2 1.53 -6.41 -29.15
CA VAL A 2 1.90 -6.17 -27.75
C VAL A 2 3.33 -5.63 -27.79
N GLY A 3 3.52 -4.38 -27.39
CA GLY A 3 4.68 -3.59 -27.81
C GLY A 3 4.85 -3.63 -29.34
N ALA A 4 6.05 -4.00 -29.78
CA ALA A 4 6.39 -4.17 -31.19
C ALA A 4 6.11 -5.58 -31.76
N THR A 5 5.53 -6.52 -31.01
CA THR A 5 5.36 -7.92 -31.46
C THR A 5 3.90 -8.26 -31.79
N PRO A 6 3.59 -8.94 -32.92
CA PRO A 6 2.25 -9.45 -33.21
C PRO A 6 1.80 -10.51 -32.20
N ALA A 7 0.55 -10.43 -31.74
CA ALA A 7 0.01 -11.39 -30.76
C ALA A 7 -0.05 -12.82 -31.30
N ALA A 8 -0.25 -13.00 -32.61
CA ALA A 8 -0.26 -14.31 -33.26
C ALA A 8 1.11 -15.01 -33.16
N GLU A 9 2.20 -14.26 -33.32
CA GLU A 9 3.57 -14.79 -33.20
C GLU A 9 3.85 -15.27 -31.77
N LEU A 10 3.41 -14.51 -30.77
CA LEU A 10 3.53 -14.89 -29.36
C LEU A 10 2.71 -16.15 -29.04
N ALA A 11 1.49 -16.24 -29.57
CA ALA A 11 0.63 -17.41 -29.38
C ALA A 11 1.20 -18.67 -30.04
N GLU A 12 1.79 -18.54 -31.24
CA GLU A 12 2.48 -19.64 -31.93
C GLU A 12 3.70 -20.12 -31.14
N ARG A 13 4.49 -19.18 -30.60
CA ARG A 13 5.73 -19.49 -29.87
C ARG A 13 5.51 -20.04 -28.46
N TYR A 14 4.55 -19.51 -27.71
CA TYR A 14 4.38 -19.80 -26.28
C TYR A 14 3.09 -20.57 -25.95
N GLY A 15 2.22 -20.82 -26.93
CA GLY A 15 0.93 -21.50 -26.74
C GLY A 15 -0.15 -20.60 -26.12
N THR A 16 -1.34 -21.16 -25.88
CA THR A 16 -2.46 -20.45 -25.23
C THR A 16 -3.14 -21.33 -24.16
N PRO A 17 -3.71 -20.75 -23.08
CA PRO A 17 -3.81 -19.31 -22.78
C PRO A 17 -2.46 -18.69 -22.40
N LEU A 18 -2.23 -17.44 -22.85
CA LEU A 18 -0.99 -16.70 -22.64
C LEU A 18 -1.27 -15.31 -22.08
N LEU A 19 -0.63 -14.98 -20.94
CA LEU A 19 -0.57 -13.63 -20.41
C LEU A 19 0.68 -12.95 -20.94
N VAL A 20 0.51 -11.86 -21.69
CA VAL A 20 1.62 -11.04 -22.20
C VAL A 20 1.51 -9.67 -21.57
N ILE A 21 2.64 -9.15 -21.09
CA ILE A 21 2.74 -7.82 -20.47
C ILE A 21 3.60 -6.96 -21.37
N ASP A 22 3.08 -5.81 -21.74
CA ASP A 22 3.80 -4.76 -22.44
C ASP A 22 4.55 -3.91 -21.40
N LEU A 23 5.87 -4.12 -21.27
CA LEU A 23 6.68 -3.38 -20.28
C LEU A 23 6.85 -1.91 -20.66
N ASP A 24 6.81 -1.56 -21.95
CA ASP A 24 6.89 -0.17 -22.39
C ASP A 24 5.64 0.59 -21.97
N ALA A 25 4.46 -0.05 -22.03
CA ALA A 25 3.22 0.51 -21.51
C ALA A 25 3.23 0.69 -19.98
N VAL A 26 3.87 -0.24 -19.25
CA VAL A 26 4.06 -0.13 -17.81
C VAL A 26 4.95 1.06 -17.48
N ASP A 27 6.07 1.20 -18.19
CA ASP A 27 7.02 2.29 -17.99
C ASP A 27 6.39 3.66 -18.27
N ALA A 28 5.65 3.77 -19.38
CA ALA A 28 4.92 5.00 -19.72
C ALA A 28 3.86 5.36 -18.65
N ALA A 29 3.15 4.36 -18.11
CA ALA A 29 2.17 4.59 -17.04
C ALA A 29 2.84 5.08 -15.76
N ILE A 30 4.00 4.50 -15.38
CA ILE A 30 4.79 4.93 -14.22
C ILE A 30 5.28 6.36 -14.42
N GLU A 31 5.84 6.69 -15.58
CA GLU A 31 6.33 8.04 -15.89
C GLU A 31 5.19 9.07 -15.80
N GLN A 32 4.03 8.75 -16.36
CA GLN A 32 2.86 9.63 -16.32
C GLN A 32 2.40 9.97 -14.89
N ILE A 33 2.43 9.00 -13.96
CA ILE A 33 1.98 9.21 -12.57
C ILE A 33 3.10 9.68 -11.63
N SER A 34 4.36 9.38 -11.95
CA SER A 34 5.53 9.68 -11.11
C SER A 34 6.24 10.98 -11.49
N SER A 35 5.70 11.76 -12.43
CA SER A 35 6.18 13.09 -12.79
C SER A 35 6.24 14.04 -11.58
N ARG A 36 7.39 14.04 -10.89
CA ARG A 36 7.67 14.88 -9.71
C ARG A 36 7.82 16.36 -10.03
N GLU A 37 7.97 16.74 -11.30
CA GLU A 37 8.10 18.15 -11.71
C GLU A 37 6.89 18.98 -11.31
N SER A 38 5.70 18.37 -11.30
CA SER A 38 4.46 19.04 -10.86
C SER A 38 4.21 18.88 -9.35
N TYR A 39 4.73 17.83 -8.72
CA TYR A 39 4.46 17.47 -7.32
C TYR A 39 5.71 16.88 -6.65
N PRO A 40 6.65 17.72 -6.17
CA PRO A 40 7.94 17.25 -5.64
C PRO A 40 7.82 16.40 -4.36
N ALA A 41 6.69 16.48 -3.66
CA ALA A 41 6.39 15.69 -2.46
C ALA A 41 5.56 14.41 -2.75
N LEU A 42 5.31 14.09 -4.03
CA LEU A 42 4.56 12.90 -4.41
C LEU A 42 5.49 11.68 -4.50
N ASP A 43 5.20 10.68 -3.69
CA ASP A 43 5.71 9.32 -3.87
C ASP A 43 4.60 8.43 -4.43
N VAL A 44 5.00 7.54 -5.34
CA VAL A 44 4.11 6.57 -5.99
C VAL A 44 4.51 5.18 -5.52
N SER A 45 3.54 4.35 -5.15
CA SER A 45 3.77 2.95 -4.78
C SER A 45 2.90 2.02 -5.63
N TYR A 46 3.50 0.96 -6.16
CA TYR A 46 2.77 -0.05 -6.92
C TYR A 46 2.10 -1.06 -5.98
N ALA A 47 0.80 -1.28 -6.14
CA ALA A 47 0.09 -2.29 -5.36
C ALA A 47 0.33 -3.72 -5.89
N ALA A 48 1.14 -4.51 -5.18
CA ALA A 48 1.56 -5.86 -5.58
C ALA A 48 0.39 -6.82 -5.84
N LYS A 49 -0.74 -6.62 -5.14
CA LYS A 49 -1.99 -7.39 -5.33
C LYS A 49 -2.53 -7.38 -6.77
N ALA A 50 -2.13 -6.40 -7.60
CA ALA A 50 -2.54 -6.33 -9.00
C ALA A 50 -1.83 -7.39 -9.85
N PHE A 51 -0.50 -7.51 -9.72
CA PHE A 51 0.33 -8.52 -10.36
C PHE A 51 1.74 -8.55 -9.75
N ALA A 52 2.13 -9.66 -9.12
CA ALA A 52 3.42 -9.78 -8.43
C ALA A 52 4.15 -11.08 -8.79
N THR A 53 4.87 -11.06 -9.91
CA THR A 53 5.92 -12.06 -10.19
C THR A 53 7.29 -11.47 -9.90
N ILE A 54 8.27 -12.32 -9.61
CA ILE A 54 9.64 -11.88 -9.29
C ILE A 54 10.21 -11.05 -10.45
N GLU A 55 10.05 -11.49 -11.71
CA GLU A 55 10.55 -10.76 -12.88
C GLU A 55 9.86 -9.41 -13.05
N PHE A 56 8.54 -9.35 -12.86
CA PHE A 56 7.80 -8.09 -12.99
C PHE A 56 8.20 -7.08 -11.91
N LEU A 57 8.28 -7.50 -10.64
CA LEU A 57 8.74 -6.60 -9.59
C LEU A 57 10.22 -6.19 -9.79
N ARG A 58 11.05 -7.08 -10.35
CA ARG A 58 12.44 -6.72 -10.68
C ARG A 58 12.53 -5.66 -11.77
N HIS A 59 11.61 -5.68 -12.73
CA HIS A 59 11.45 -4.59 -13.70
C HIS A 59 11.10 -3.28 -12.99
N LEU A 60 10.09 -3.30 -12.10
CA LEU A 60 9.68 -2.12 -11.31
C LEU A 60 10.80 -1.56 -10.41
N ARG A 61 11.75 -2.38 -9.98
CA ARG A 61 12.91 -1.96 -9.17
C ARG A 61 13.69 -0.81 -9.81
N GLY A 62 13.78 -0.77 -11.14
CA GLY A 62 14.49 0.27 -11.90
C GLY A 62 13.81 1.65 -11.84
N HIS A 63 12.54 1.70 -11.44
CA HIS A 63 11.75 2.93 -11.36
C HIS A 63 11.79 3.56 -9.96
N PRO A 64 11.57 4.88 -9.82
CA PRO A 64 11.59 5.59 -8.54
C PRO A 64 10.26 5.47 -7.77
N ILE A 65 9.72 4.26 -7.66
CA ILE A 65 8.43 3.97 -7.01
C ILE A 65 8.56 2.99 -5.84
N GLY A 66 7.67 3.05 -4.85
CA GLY A 66 7.51 2.02 -3.83
C GLY A 66 6.77 0.78 -4.34
N VAL A 67 6.66 -0.23 -3.48
CA VAL A 67 5.77 -1.37 -3.68
C VAL A 67 4.97 -1.65 -2.40
N ASP A 68 3.65 -1.65 -2.51
CA ASP A 68 2.74 -2.02 -1.43
C ASP A 68 2.50 -3.52 -1.47
N VAL A 69 2.84 -4.21 -0.38
CA VAL A 69 2.63 -5.65 -0.19
C VAL A 69 1.59 -5.88 0.90
N CYS A 70 0.74 -6.90 0.76
CA CYS A 70 -0.35 -7.19 1.68
C CYS A 70 -0.25 -8.55 2.39
N SER A 71 0.81 -9.32 2.10
CA SER A 71 1.07 -10.62 2.72
C SER A 71 2.55 -10.99 2.71
N ILE A 72 2.93 -11.97 3.52
CA ILE A 72 4.27 -12.57 3.53
C ILE A 72 4.69 -13.11 2.16
N GLY A 73 3.75 -13.64 1.36
CA GLY A 73 4.04 -14.15 0.02
C GLY A 73 4.46 -13.02 -0.93
N GLU A 74 3.76 -11.89 -0.88
CA GLU A 74 4.11 -10.70 -1.67
C GLU A 74 5.42 -10.08 -1.17
N LEU A 75 5.63 -10.01 0.15
CA LEU A 75 6.88 -9.53 0.75
C LEU A 75 8.08 -10.34 0.28
N VAL A 76 8.02 -11.68 0.40
CA VAL A 76 9.09 -12.57 -0.07
C VAL A 76 9.30 -12.46 -1.57
N THR A 77 8.24 -12.24 -2.35
CA THR A 77 8.35 -12.04 -3.81
C THR A 77 9.09 -10.74 -4.13
N ALA A 78 8.80 -9.65 -3.41
CA ALA A 78 9.46 -8.36 -3.57
C ALA A 78 10.93 -8.40 -3.12
N GLU A 79 11.23 -9.08 -2.01
CA GLU A 79 12.61 -9.31 -1.53
C GLU A 79 13.42 -10.10 -2.58
N ARG A 80 12.85 -11.16 -3.17
CA ARG A 80 13.50 -11.94 -4.24
C ARG A 80 13.67 -11.17 -5.54
N ALA A 81 12.80 -10.19 -5.79
CA ALA A 81 12.96 -9.24 -6.89
C ALA A 81 14.06 -8.19 -6.61
N GLY A 82 14.54 -8.11 -5.37
CA GLY A 82 15.56 -7.17 -4.93
C GLY A 82 15.04 -5.77 -4.69
N ILE A 83 13.75 -5.62 -4.35
CA ILE A 83 13.20 -4.34 -3.88
C ILE A 83 13.78 -4.05 -2.49
N ALA A 84 14.30 -2.85 -2.30
CA ALA A 84 14.87 -2.43 -1.02
C ALA A 84 13.76 -2.27 0.03
N ALA A 85 14.04 -2.63 1.29
CA ALA A 85 13.04 -2.63 2.36
C ALA A 85 12.38 -1.26 2.53
N GLU A 86 13.16 -0.18 2.41
CA GLU A 86 12.71 1.21 2.57
C GLU A 86 11.67 1.63 1.53
N ARG A 87 11.58 0.90 0.41
CA ARG A 87 10.58 1.09 -0.65
C ARG A 87 9.33 0.21 -0.48
N LEU A 88 9.27 -0.61 0.57
CA LEU A 88 8.15 -1.52 0.84
C LEU A 88 7.23 -0.95 1.92
N THR A 89 5.93 -1.03 1.66
CA THR A 89 4.88 -0.76 2.66
C THR A 89 4.05 -2.03 2.87
N LEU A 90 3.97 -2.51 4.12
CA LEU A 90 3.16 -3.66 4.48
C LEU A 90 1.72 -3.24 4.86
N HIS A 91 0.75 -3.68 4.07
CA HIS A 91 -0.69 -3.47 4.25
C HIS A 91 -1.42 -4.75 4.70
N GLY A 92 -2.73 -4.64 4.96
CA GLY A 92 -3.64 -5.76 5.19
C GLY A 92 -4.26 -5.75 6.59
N ALA A 93 -5.54 -6.10 6.71
CA ALA A 93 -6.28 -6.07 7.98
C ALA A 93 -6.12 -7.34 8.84
N GLY A 94 -5.16 -8.20 8.52
CA GLY A 94 -5.02 -9.51 9.15
C GLY A 94 -3.57 -9.96 9.25
N LYS A 95 -2.65 -9.02 9.49
CA LYS A 95 -1.22 -9.33 9.60
C LYS A 95 -0.97 -10.29 10.76
N SER A 96 -0.24 -11.36 10.48
CA SER A 96 0.25 -12.33 11.46
C SER A 96 1.35 -11.73 12.33
N ASP A 97 1.61 -12.33 13.50
CA ASP A 97 2.71 -11.87 14.37
C ASP A 97 4.07 -11.93 13.66
N ASP A 98 4.28 -12.89 12.75
CA ASP A 98 5.53 -13.01 12.00
C ASP A 98 5.71 -11.89 10.98
N GLU A 99 4.62 -11.43 10.35
CA GLU A 99 4.63 -10.25 9.49
C GLU A 99 4.88 -8.97 10.30
N LEU A 100 4.28 -8.86 11.49
CA LEU A 100 4.51 -7.72 12.39
C LEU A 100 5.97 -7.68 12.90
N ARG A 101 6.53 -8.82 13.34
CA ARG A 101 7.94 -8.93 13.72
C ARG A 101 8.85 -8.58 12.55
N GLY A 102 8.55 -9.10 11.36
CA GLY A 102 9.31 -8.77 10.14
C GLY A 102 9.35 -7.27 9.85
N ALA A 103 8.24 -6.55 10.08
CA ALA A 103 8.23 -5.09 9.97
C ALA A 103 9.10 -4.41 11.04
N CYS A 104 9.04 -4.87 12.30
CA CYS A 104 9.91 -4.38 13.37
C CYS A 104 11.40 -4.64 13.08
N ASP A 105 11.72 -5.78 12.48
CA ASP A 105 13.08 -6.20 12.11
C ASP A 105 13.60 -5.50 10.84
N GLY A 106 12.81 -4.63 10.21
CA GLY A 106 13.24 -3.79 9.08
C GLY A 106 13.10 -4.46 7.71
N ARG A 107 12.23 -5.47 7.57
CA ARG A 107 11.92 -6.06 6.25
C ARG A 107 11.10 -5.14 5.36
N VAL A 108 10.49 -4.09 5.93
CA VAL A 108 9.76 -3.04 5.23
C VAL A 108 10.06 -1.66 5.82
N GLY A 109 9.95 -0.62 5.02
CA GLY A 109 10.14 0.77 5.43
C GLY A 109 8.94 1.33 6.18
N PHE A 110 7.74 0.85 5.82
CA PHE A 110 6.49 1.27 6.44
C PHE A 110 5.54 0.10 6.70
N ILE A 111 4.72 0.23 7.73
CA ILE A 111 3.60 -0.66 8.02
C ILE A 111 2.33 0.16 8.16
N ALA A 112 1.32 -0.14 7.34
CA ALA A 112 0.00 0.46 7.41
C ALA A 112 -0.89 -0.34 8.36
N VAL A 113 -1.02 0.14 9.60
CA VAL A 113 -1.81 -0.49 10.66
C VAL A 113 -3.29 -0.29 10.39
N ASP A 114 -4.03 -1.39 10.35
CA ASP A 114 -5.43 -1.44 9.90
C ASP A 114 -6.45 -1.46 11.07
N GLY A 115 -5.98 -1.48 12.33
CA GLY A 115 -6.85 -1.52 13.51
C GLY A 115 -6.12 -1.31 14.83
N LEU A 116 -6.86 -0.96 15.89
CA LEU A 116 -6.29 -0.72 17.23
C LEU A 116 -5.67 -1.98 17.84
N GLU A 117 -6.29 -3.14 17.64
CA GLU A 117 -5.74 -4.43 18.11
C GLU A 117 -4.41 -4.77 17.42
N GLU A 118 -4.31 -4.51 16.11
CA GLU A 118 -3.06 -4.70 15.37
C GLU A 118 -1.97 -3.75 15.90
N LEU A 119 -2.31 -2.50 16.22
CA LEU A 119 -1.37 -1.55 16.83
C LEU A 119 -0.87 -2.06 18.18
N GLN A 120 -1.75 -2.59 19.02
CA GLN A 120 -1.41 -3.19 20.33
C GLN A 120 -0.47 -4.39 20.18
N ARG A 121 -0.74 -5.28 19.21
CA ARG A 121 0.12 -6.41 18.88
C ARG A 121 1.49 -5.94 18.38
N LEU A 122 1.52 -4.95 17.49
CA LEU A 122 2.76 -4.37 16.99
C LEU A 122 3.61 -3.76 18.12
N ASP A 123 3.00 -3.01 19.04
CA ASP A 123 3.70 -2.48 20.22
C ASP A 123 4.29 -3.60 21.08
N ALA A 124 3.51 -4.64 21.37
CA ALA A 124 3.97 -5.77 22.16
C ALA A 124 5.16 -6.50 21.51
N LEU A 125 5.17 -6.59 20.17
CA LEU A 125 6.20 -7.28 19.39
C LEU A 125 7.42 -6.42 19.07
N ALA A 126 7.33 -5.09 19.16
CA ALA A 126 8.42 -4.18 18.79
C ALA A 126 9.65 -4.25 19.70
N GLY A 127 9.60 -4.92 20.86
CA GLY A 127 10.75 -5.00 21.77
C GLY A 127 11.29 -3.60 22.12
N ASP A 128 12.55 -3.35 21.76
CA ASP A 128 13.26 -2.07 21.96
C ASP A 128 12.94 -1.01 20.88
N GLY A 129 12.30 -1.38 19.77
CA GLY A 129 12.02 -0.48 18.65
C GLY A 129 11.48 -1.20 17.41
N CYS A 130 10.58 -0.55 16.69
CA CYS A 130 10.16 -0.96 15.35
C CYS A 130 10.92 -0.16 14.30
N ALA A 131 11.66 -0.83 13.40
CA ALA A 131 12.37 -0.17 12.30
C ALA A 131 11.41 0.47 11.29
N ALA A 132 10.29 -0.20 10.99
CA ALA A 132 9.28 0.32 10.07
C ALA A 132 8.56 1.57 10.64
N GLY A 133 8.33 2.56 9.78
CA GLY A 133 7.44 3.68 10.10
C GLY A 133 5.98 3.23 10.15
N VAL A 134 5.26 3.63 11.18
CA VAL A 134 3.86 3.26 11.39
C VAL A 134 2.95 4.27 10.70
N LEU A 135 2.18 3.81 9.72
CA LEU A 135 1.07 4.54 9.13
C LEU A 135 -0.23 4.07 9.77
N LEU A 136 -1.12 4.98 10.17
CA LEU A 136 -2.46 4.61 10.63
C LEU A 136 -3.44 4.66 9.47
N ARG A 137 -4.01 3.52 9.08
CA ARG A 137 -5.09 3.49 8.10
C ARG A 137 -6.39 3.90 8.78
N LEU A 138 -6.97 5.03 8.39
CA LEU A 138 -8.24 5.51 8.93
C LEU A 138 -9.41 5.06 8.06
N ASN A 139 -10.51 4.66 8.70
CA ASN A 139 -11.80 4.50 8.06
C ASN A 139 -12.57 5.83 8.14
N LEU A 140 -12.55 6.59 7.05
CA LEU A 140 -13.14 7.93 7.00
C LEU A 140 -14.63 7.95 6.66
N GLY A 141 -15.25 6.78 6.43
CA GLY A 141 -16.68 6.70 6.09
C GLY A 141 -17.06 7.36 4.75
N ILE A 142 -16.09 7.69 3.90
CA ILE A 142 -16.32 8.32 2.61
C ILE A 142 -16.80 7.26 1.61
N ASP A 143 -18.06 7.37 1.20
CA ASP A 143 -18.69 6.44 0.25
C ASP A 143 -18.36 6.86 -1.20
N THR A 144 -17.51 6.10 -1.87
CA THR A 144 -17.45 6.14 -3.34
C THR A 144 -18.66 5.42 -3.88
N ARG A 145 -19.43 6.04 -4.77
CA ARG A 145 -20.64 5.45 -5.41
C ARG A 145 -20.29 4.29 -6.36
N THR A 146 -19.66 3.25 -5.85
CA THR A 146 -19.33 1.99 -6.51
C THR A 146 -20.15 0.88 -5.85
N HIS A 147 -20.45 -0.21 -6.58
CA HIS A 147 -21.29 -1.32 -6.09
C HIS A 147 -20.96 -1.74 -4.65
N ALA A 148 -22.00 -2.10 -3.87
CA ALA A 148 -21.91 -2.44 -2.44
C ALA A 148 -20.82 -3.48 -2.07
N PHE A 149 -20.40 -4.34 -3.01
CA PHE A 149 -19.36 -5.34 -2.82
C PHE A 149 -17.90 -4.81 -2.87
N VAL A 150 -17.68 -3.56 -3.31
CA VAL A 150 -16.34 -2.95 -3.47
C VAL A 150 -16.13 -1.80 -2.46
N ARG A 151 -17.01 -1.66 -1.47
CA ARG A 151 -16.90 -0.63 -0.43
C ARG A 151 -15.72 -0.89 0.50
N THR A 152 -14.81 0.08 0.57
CA THR A 152 -13.61 0.03 1.44
C THR A 152 -13.63 1.06 2.57
N GLY A 153 -14.71 1.84 2.67
CA GLY A 153 -15.01 2.76 3.78
C GLY A 153 -16.44 2.60 4.28
N GLY A 154 -16.72 3.08 5.49
CA GLY A 154 -18.03 2.97 6.16
C GLY A 154 -18.04 1.96 7.31
N ASP A 155 -19.11 1.96 8.12
CA ASP A 155 -19.16 1.18 9.37
C ASP A 155 -19.11 -0.34 9.18
N ASP A 156 -19.53 -0.84 8.01
CA ASP A 156 -19.58 -2.27 7.68
C ASP A 156 -18.31 -2.82 7.01
N THR A 157 -17.20 -2.08 7.06
CA THR A 157 -15.91 -2.54 6.50
C THR A 157 -14.96 -3.04 7.57
N LYS A 158 -14.17 -4.07 7.22
CA LYS A 158 -13.11 -4.61 8.09
C LYS A 158 -11.82 -3.78 8.06
N PHE A 159 -11.80 -2.72 7.26
CA PHE A 159 -10.60 -1.96 6.94
C PHE A 159 -10.55 -0.62 7.67
N GLY A 160 -9.39 -0.32 8.22
CA GLY A 160 -9.05 0.93 8.86
C GLY A 160 -9.55 1.01 10.29
N ILE A 161 -8.88 1.88 11.05
CA ILE A 161 -9.27 2.28 12.38
C ILE A 161 -10.56 3.10 12.26
N HIS A 162 -11.62 2.63 12.90
CA HIS A 162 -12.88 3.35 12.98
C HIS A 162 -12.73 4.62 13.83
N ALA A 163 -13.55 5.64 13.55
CA ALA A 163 -13.52 6.92 14.26
C ALA A 163 -13.58 6.79 15.80
N ARG A 164 -14.29 5.78 16.31
CA ARG A 164 -14.37 5.48 17.76
C ARG A 164 -13.02 5.09 18.39
N ASP A 165 -12.12 4.52 17.60
CA ASP A 165 -10.82 3.98 18.05
C ASP A 165 -9.65 4.90 17.65
N GLU A 166 -9.88 5.91 16.79
CA GLU A 166 -8.86 6.84 16.27
C GLU A 166 -8.10 7.55 17.38
N ALA A 167 -8.80 8.15 18.34
CA ALA A 167 -8.18 8.90 19.44
C ALA A 167 -7.30 8.00 20.32
N ALA A 168 -7.71 6.75 20.54
CA ALA A 168 -6.94 5.79 21.32
C ALA A 168 -5.67 5.35 20.56
N ALA A 169 -5.76 5.12 19.25
CA ALA A 169 -4.61 4.76 18.43
C ALA A 169 -3.56 5.89 18.36
N LEU A 170 -4.01 7.14 18.20
CA LEU A 170 -3.12 8.31 18.19
C LEU A 170 -2.46 8.55 19.55
N ALA A 171 -3.23 8.47 20.65
CA ALA A 171 -2.67 8.57 22.00
C ALA A 171 -1.62 7.49 22.25
N MET A 172 -1.88 6.26 21.81
CA MET A 172 -0.93 5.16 21.93
C MET A 172 0.37 5.45 21.16
N LEU A 173 0.33 5.97 19.94
CA LEU A 173 1.55 6.34 19.21
C LEU A 173 2.32 7.50 19.86
N ARG A 174 1.62 8.48 20.45
CA ARG A 174 2.25 9.57 21.20
C ARG A 174 3.00 9.08 22.44
N ASP A 175 2.43 8.10 23.15
CA ASP A 175 2.98 7.59 24.41
C ASP A 175 4.03 6.47 24.19
N ARG A 176 4.28 6.04 22.95
CA ARG A 176 5.13 4.89 22.63
C ARG A 176 6.28 5.27 21.69
N PRO A 177 7.41 5.78 22.24
CA PRO A 177 8.54 6.24 21.42
C PRO A 177 9.22 5.13 20.60
N LYS A 178 8.98 3.85 20.94
CA LYS A 178 9.49 2.70 20.18
C LYS A 178 8.76 2.46 18.85
N LEU A 179 7.60 3.09 18.64
CA LEU A 179 6.87 3.08 17.37
C LEU A 179 6.97 4.46 16.72
N ARG A 180 7.62 4.54 15.55
CA ARG A 180 7.76 5.81 14.83
C ARG A 180 6.49 6.09 14.02
N PHE A 181 5.66 7.03 14.48
CA PHE A 181 4.53 7.49 13.68
C PHE A 181 5.02 8.19 12.40
N ALA A 182 4.63 7.66 11.25
CA ALA A 182 5.05 8.14 9.94
C ALA A 182 3.95 8.91 9.19
N GLY A 183 2.68 8.73 9.56
CA GLY A 183 1.58 9.46 8.95
C GLY A 183 0.25 8.71 8.96
N LEU A 184 -0.72 9.28 8.24
CA LEU A 184 -2.05 8.71 8.08
C LEU A 184 -2.21 8.13 6.67
N HIS A 185 -3.04 7.12 6.55
CA HIS A 185 -3.34 6.45 5.30
C HIS A 185 -4.85 6.28 5.15
N ALA A 186 -5.36 6.39 3.92
CA ALA A 186 -6.72 6.02 3.58
C ALA A 186 -6.74 5.35 2.21
N HIS A 187 -7.65 4.39 2.05
CA HIS A 187 -7.94 3.80 0.75
C HIS A 187 -9.40 4.12 0.41
N VAL A 188 -9.59 4.91 -0.64
CA VAL A 188 -10.89 5.47 -1.01
C VAL A 188 -11.77 4.42 -1.71
N GLY A 189 -11.14 3.55 -2.51
CA GLY A 189 -11.84 2.54 -3.30
C GLY A 189 -11.05 2.16 -4.56
N SER A 190 -11.72 1.51 -5.50
CA SER A 190 -11.17 1.10 -6.79
C SER A 190 -12.08 1.57 -7.93
N GLN A 191 -11.52 1.72 -9.14
CA GLN A 191 -12.25 2.20 -10.33
C GLN A 191 -12.93 3.57 -10.13
N ILE A 192 -12.20 4.52 -9.54
CA ILE A 192 -12.67 5.88 -9.30
C ILE A 192 -12.25 6.76 -10.49
N PHE A 193 -13.21 7.42 -11.12
CA PHE A 193 -12.98 8.29 -12.29
C PHE A 193 -13.12 9.78 -11.97
N ASP A 194 -13.70 10.09 -10.80
CA ASP A 194 -13.96 11.45 -10.33
C ASP A 194 -12.93 11.85 -9.26
N ALA A 195 -12.54 13.12 -9.23
CA ALA A 195 -11.52 13.62 -8.29
C ALA A 195 -12.10 13.90 -6.89
N GLU A 196 -13.39 14.17 -6.80
CA GLU A 196 -14.10 14.62 -5.60
C GLU A 196 -13.91 13.69 -4.38
N PRO A 197 -13.97 12.34 -4.51
CA PRO A 197 -13.72 11.45 -3.38
C PRO A 197 -12.29 11.56 -2.83
N TYR A 198 -11.29 11.81 -3.70
CA TYR A 198 -9.90 11.99 -3.27
C TYR A 198 -9.72 13.32 -2.54
N VAL A 199 -10.35 14.40 -3.04
CA VAL A 199 -10.32 15.71 -2.37
C VAL A 199 -10.96 15.65 -0.98
N ALA A 200 -12.13 15.01 -0.87
CA ALA A 200 -12.81 14.81 0.42
C ALA A 200 -11.95 13.97 1.38
N THR A 201 -11.31 12.92 0.88
CA THR A 201 -10.40 12.07 1.66
C THR A 201 -9.19 12.85 2.16
N ALA A 202 -8.55 13.63 1.29
CA ALA A 202 -7.40 14.45 1.65
C ALA A 202 -7.78 15.46 2.75
N ALA A 203 -8.92 16.14 2.61
CA ALA A 203 -9.41 17.08 3.63
C ALA A 203 -9.61 16.38 4.99
N ALA A 204 -10.29 15.23 5.02
CA ALA A 204 -10.52 14.48 6.25
C ALA A 204 -9.22 13.96 6.90
N LEU A 205 -8.23 13.54 6.11
CA LEU A 205 -6.91 13.16 6.61
C LEU A 205 -6.16 14.36 7.21
N MET A 206 -6.23 15.53 6.58
CA MET A 206 -5.59 16.75 7.10
C MET A 206 -6.23 17.17 8.43
N ASP A 207 -7.56 17.09 8.54
CA ASP A 207 -8.27 17.37 9.79
C ASP A 207 -7.86 16.39 10.90
N ALA A 208 -7.68 15.10 10.57
CA ALA A 208 -7.18 14.10 11.50
C ALA A 208 -5.73 14.35 11.92
N ALA A 209 -4.87 14.75 10.98
CA ALA A 209 -3.47 15.06 11.26
C ALA A 209 -3.30 16.25 12.24
N VAL A 210 -4.19 17.24 12.21
CA VAL A 210 -4.17 18.36 13.16
C VAL A 210 -4.51 17.91 14.60
N ARG A 211 -5.24 16.80 14.75
CA ARG A 211 -5.57 16.21 16.07
C ARG A 211 -4.52 15.20 16.56
N ALA A 212 -3.60 14.79 15.69
CA ALA A 212 -2.63 13.73 15.93
C ALA A 212 -1.56 14.13 16.94
#